data_AF-A0AAD9X610-F1
#
_entry.id   AF-A0AAD9X610-F1
#
_cell.length_a   1.000
_cell.length_b   1.000
_cell.length_c   1.000
_cell.angle_alpha   90.00
_cell.angle_beta   90.00
_cell.angle_gamma   90.00
#
_symmetry.space_group_name_H-M   'P 1'
#
loop_
_entity.id
_entity.type
_entity.pdbx_description
1 polymer ?
#
loop_
_entity_poly.entity_id
_entity_poly.type
_entity_poly.pdbx_seq_one_letter_code
_entity_poly.pdbx_strand_id
1 'polypeptide(L)'
;MADDDLLTGILICLPSKSLPRFKSVSKHWRSLVSGPHFSLRLYPDTHLVSGIILHRSSLLIKHDFVPLIDDKTTIPPFKSLKFVKPSFSFENLTMLSWVAMLFQLLR
;
A
#
# COMPACT_ATOMS: atom_id res chain seq x y z
N MET A 1 -11.20 18.60 -7.40
CA MET A 1 -9.73 18.78 -7.29
C MET A 1 -9.35 19.16 -5.87
N ALA A 2 -9.86 20.27 -5.31
CA ALA A 2 -9.57 20.65 -3.91
C ALA A 2 -9.99 19.58 -2.88
N ASP A 3 -11.15 18.93 -3.08
CA ASP A 3 -11.63 17.87 -2.18
C ASP A 3 -10.74 16.62 -2.20
N ASP A 4 -10.17 16.29 -3.35
CA ASP A 4 -9.28 15.12 -3.53
C ASP A 4 -7.93 15.37 -2.87
N ASP A 5 -7.41 16.61 -2.92
CA ASP A 5 -6.18 17.00 -2.24
C ASP A 5 -6.33 16.96 -0.72
N LEU A 6 -7.46 17.45 -0.20
CA LEU A 6 -7.79 17.36 1.23
C LEU A 6 -7.89 15.90 1.68
N LEU A 7 -8.65 15.10 0.92
CA LEU A 7 -8.83 13.67 1.19
C LEU A 7 -7.48 12.92 1.16
N THR A 8 -6.64 13.24 0.18
CA THR A 8 -5.27 12.73 0.09
C THR A 8 -4.46 13.08 1.33
N GLY A 9 -4.53 14.32 1.80
CA GLY A 9 -3.85 14.77 3.01
C GLY A 9 -4.27 13.97 4.25
N ILE A 10 -5.58 13.80 4.46
CA ILE A 10 -6.12 13.01 5.58
C ILE A 10 -5.61 11.57 5.52
N LEU A 11 -5.66 10.95 4.34
CA LEU A 11 -5.24 9.56 4.13
C LEU A 11 -3.73 9.36 4.35
N ILE A 12 -2.89 10.35 4.04
CA ILE A 12 -1.43 10.29 4.26
C ILE A 12 -1.10 10.33 5.76
N CYS A 13 -1.92 11.01 6.57
CA CYS A 13 -1.74 11.04 8.02
C CYS A 13 -2.04 9.69 8.71
N LEU A 14 -2.61 8.72 7.98
CA LEU A 14 -2.98 7.42 8.55
C LEU A 14 -1.82 6.42 8.47
N PRO A 15 -1.73 5.49 9.44
CA PRO A 15 -0.79 4.38 9.36
C PRO A 15 -0.97 3.55 8.08
N SER A 16 0.15 3.17 7.44
CA SER A 16 0.16 2.40 6.19
C SER A 16 -0.60 1.07 6.28
N LYS A 17 -0.69 0.47 7.48
CA LYS A 17 -1.44 -0.78 7.72
C LYS A 17 -2.96 -0.64 7.60
N SER A 18 -3.51 0.55 7.91
CA SER A 18 -4.96 0.81 7.81
C SER A 18 -5.37 1.28 6.43
N LEU A 19 -4.44 1.85 5.66
CA LEU A 19 -4.70 2.47 4.37
C LEU A 19 -5.38 1.56 3.33
N PRO A 20 -5.05 0.25 3.23
CA PRO A 20 -5.74 -0.65 2.31
C PRO A 20 -7.24 -0.80 2.58
N ARG A 21 -7.68 -0.63 3.83
CA ARG A 21 -9.10 -0.75 4.20
C ARG A 21 -9.93 0.37 3.60
N PHE A 22 -9.38 1.57 3.44
CA PHE A 22 -10.09 2.71 2.87
C PHE A 22 -10.44 2.55 1.39
N LYS A 23 -9.82 1.57 0.69
CA LYS A 23 -10.18 1.21 -0.69
C LYS A 23 -11.56 0.56 -0.83
N SER A 24 -12.21 0.18 0.27
CA SER A 24 -13.58 -0.35 0.27
C SER A 24 -14.66 0.72 0.46
N VAL A 25 -14.28 1.94 0.85
CA VAL A 25 -15.21 3.05 1.18
C VAL A 25 -16.01 3.48 -0.04
N SER A 26 -15.34 3.69 -1.18
CA SER A 26 -16.00 3.99 -2.46
C SER A 26 -15.05 3.73 -3.64
N LYS A 27 -15.61 3.73 -4.86
CA LYS A 27 -14.80 3.69 -6.10
C LYS A 27 -13.83 4.87 -6.18
N HIS A 28 -14.27 6.04 -5.71
CA HIS A 28 -13.47 7.26 -5.70
C HIS A 28 -12.25 7.13 -4.78
N TRP A 29 -12.46 6.71 -3.52
CA TRP A 29 -11.36 6.50 -2.55
C TRP A 29 -10.38 5.42 -3.02
N ARG A 30 -10.90 4.34 -3.63
CA ARG A 30 -10.07 3.29 -4.23
C ARG A 30 -9.18 3.84 -5.35
N SER A 31 -9.74 4.67 -6.23
CA SER A 31 -9.01 5.30 -7.33
C SER A 31 -7.92 6.23 -6.80
N LEU A 32 -8.25 7.03 -5.77
CA LEU A 32 -7.34 7.98 -5.16
C LEU A 32 -6.15 7.28 -4.49
N VAL A 33 -6.41 6.27 -3.63
CA VAL A 33 -5.35 5.51 -2.93
C VAL A 33 -4.50 4.66 -3.90
N SER A 34 -5.06 4.20 -5.02
CA SER A 34 -4.31 3.40 -6.00
C SER A 34 -3.54 4.25 -7.02
N GLY A 35 -3.75 5.57 -7.01
CA GLY A 35 -3.13 6.49 -7.96
C GLY A 35 -1.65 6.75 -7.65
N PRO A 36 -0.83 7.04 -8.68
CA PRO A 36 0.59 7.33 -8.49
C PRO A 36 0.83 8.61 -7.67
N HIS A 37 -0.03 9.63 -7.83
CA HIS A 37 0.06 10.89 -7.07
C HIS A 37 -0.03 10.67 -5.55
N PHE A 38 -0.89 9.75 -5.12
CA PHE A 38 -1.04 9.40 -3.71
C PHE A 38 0.24 8.74 -3.15
N SER A 39 0.81 7.78 -3.88
CA SER A 39 2.07 7.12 -3.51
C SER A 39 3.24 8.09 -3.42
N LEU A 40 3.35 9.05 -4.36
CA LEU A 40 4.39 10.07 -4.35
C LEU A 40 4.30 10.98 -3.12
N ARG A 41 3.09 11.31 -2.67
CA ARG A 41 2.92 12.12 -1.45
C ARG A 41 3.10 11.31 -0.17
N LEU A 42 2.79 10.02 -0.19
CA LEU A 42 3.00 9.13 0.96
C LEU A 42 4.50 8.84 1.18
N TYR A 43 5.29 8.81 0.11
CA TYR A 43 6.74 8.59 0.14
C TYR A 43 7.45 9.71 -0.65
N PRO A 44 7.51 10.93 -0.10
CA PRO A 44 8.04 12.10 -0.81
C PRO A 44 9.55 11.99 -1.07
N ASP A 45 10.25 11.18 -0.27
CA ASP A 45 11.67 10.92 -0.47
C ASP A 45 11.86 9.70 -1.38
N THR A 46 12.08 9.99 -2.67
CA THR A 46 12.39 8.99 -3.70
C THR A 46 13.76 8.32 -3.50
N HIS A 47 14.63 8.87 -2.65
CA HIS A 47 15.92 8.26 -2.31
C HIS A 47 15.78 7.11 -1.29
N LEU A 48 14.59 6.90 -0.71
CA LEU A 48 14.32 5.75 0.15
C LEU A 48 14.18 4.43 -0.61
N VAL A 49 14.07 4.47 -1.94
CA VAL A 49 14.01 3.25 -2.75
C VAL A 49 15.42 2.72 -2.98
N SER A 50 15.92 1.90 -2.06
CA SER A 50 17.27 1.34 -2.14
C SER A 50 17.47 0.33 -3.28
N GLY A 51 16.40 -0.24 -3.84
CA GLY A 51 16.53 -1.23 -4.92
C GLY A 51 15.24 -1.87 -5.42
N ILE A 52 15.33 -2.59 -6.53
CA ILE A 52 14.28 -3.38 -7.15
C ILE A 52 14.40 -4.84 -6.72
N ILE A 53 13.26 -5.49 -6.44
CA ILE A 53 13.20 -6.92 -6.15
C ILE A 53 12.70 -7.65 -7.40
N LEU A 54 13.52 -8.53 -7.95
CA LEU A 54 13.16 -9.38 -9.08
C LEU A 54 12.75 -10.77 -8.58
N HIS A 55 11.57 -11.22 -9.00
CA HIS A 55 11.12 -12.58 -8.73
C HIS A 55 11.67 -13.52 -9.80
N ARG A 56 12.62 -14.38 -9.44
CA ARG A 56 13.20 -15.38 -10.34
C ARG A 56 12.51 -16.73 -10.11
N SER A 57 11.58 -17.05 -11.00
CA SER A 57 10.79 -18.29 -10.95
C SER A 57 11.62 -19.49 -11.41
N SER A 58 12.48 -20.03 -10.55
CA SER A 58 13.19 -21.29 -10.82
C SER A 58 13.12 -22.20 -9.60
N LEU A 59 11.98 -22.89 -9.41
CA LEU A 59 11.71 -23.98 -8.44
C LEU A 59 11.88 -23.69 -6.93
N LEU A 60 12.65 -22.67 -6.57
CA LEU A 60 12.84 -22.10 -5.24
C LEU A 60 12.43 -20.63 -5.36
N ILE A 61 11.58 -20.12 -4.47
CA ILE A 61 11.21 -18.70 -4.45
C ILE A 61 12.48 -17.90 -4.14
N LYS A 62 13.21 -17.51 -5.19
CA LYS A 62 14.45 -16.75 -5.13
C LYS A 62 14.18 -15.34 -5.63
N HIS A 63 14.40 -14.39 -4.73
CA HIS A 63 14.31 -12.98 -5.05
C HIS A 63 15.72 -12.42 -5.17
N ASP A 64 16.02 -11.79 -6.30
CA ASP A 64 17.27 -11.08 -6.50
C ASP A 64 17.02 -9.59 -6.23
N PHE A 65 17.87 -8.95 -5.42
CA PHE A 65 17.79 -7.51 -5.12
C PHE A 65 18.78 -6.74 -6.01
N VAL A 66 18.28 -5.76 -6.74
CA VAL A 66 19.07 -4.88 -7.60
C VAL A 66 19.12 -3.49 -6.96
N PRO A 67 20.25 -3.09 -6.36
CA PRO A 67 20.36 -1.76 -5.78
C PRO A 67 20.20 -0.68 -6.85
N LEU A 68 19.44 0.37 -6.53
CA LEU A 68 19.27 1.53 -7.42
C LEU A 68 20.25 2.67 -7.07
N ILE A 69 20.92 2.55 -5.93
CA ILE A 69 21.89 3.52 -5.42
C ILE A 69 23.27 2.88 -5.55
N ASP A 70 24.22 3.61 -6.12
CA ASP A 70 25.58 3.16 -6.40
C ASP A 70 26.50 3.25 -5.17
N ASP A 71 25.96 3.04 -3.96
CA ASP A 71 26.78 2.83 -2.78
C ASP A 71 27.06 1.33 -2.66
N LYS A 72 28.35 0.99 -2.74
CA LYS A 72 28.85 -0.39 -2.67
C LYS A 72 28.51 -1.10 -1.34
N THR A 73 27.87 -0.39 -0.41
CA THR A 73 27.45 -0.82 0.92
C THR A 73 25.95 -1.15 1.03
N THR A 74 25.13 -0.95 -0.01
CA THR A 74 23.70 -1.28 0.08
C THR A 74 23.51 -2.80 0.21
N ILE A 75 23.38 -3.23 1.46
CA ILE A 75 22.94 -4.56 1.84
C ILE A 75 21.43 -4.61 1.59
N PRO A 76 20.89 -5.67 0.94
CA PRO A 76 19.46 -5.76 0.71
C PRO A 76 18.71 -5.67 2.04
N PRO A 77 17.65 -4.85 2.15
CA PRO A 77 16.92 -4.63 3.41
C PRO A 77 16.28 -5.91 3.97
N PHE A 78 16.10 -6.92 3.14
CA PHE A 78 15.75 -8.29 3.53
C PHE A 78 16.38 -9.29 2.56
N LYS A 79 16.82 -10.44 3.08
CA LYS A 79 17.39 -11.54 2.25
C LYS A 79 16.32 -12.46 1.66
N SER A 80 15.12 -12.44 2.23
CA SER A 80 13.98 -13.23 1.77
C SER A 80 12.69 -12.52 2.17
N LEU A 81 11.83 -12.25 1.20
CA LEU A 81 10.47 -11.82 1.44
C LEU A 81 9.62 -13.08 1.58
N LYS A 82 9.26 -13.43 2.82
CA LYS A 82 8.09 -14.29 3.02
C LYS A 82 6.89 -13.42 2.69
N PHE A 83 6.45 -13.45 1.43
CA PHE A 83 5.12 -12.97 1.10
C PHE A 83 4.17 -13.82 1.93
N VAL A 84 3.78 -13.28 3.08
CA VAL A 84 2.57 -13.70 3.75
C VAL A 84 1.52 -13.47 2.67
N LYS A 85 1.07 -14.56 2.03
CA LYS A 85 -0.17 -14.52 1.26
C LYS A 85 -1.12 -13.78 2.17
N PRO A 86 -1.69 -12.63 1.76
CA PRO A 86 -2.70 -12.03 2.58
C PRO A 86 -3.77 -13.11 2.72
N SER A 87 -3.82 -13.74 3.89
CA SER A 87 -5.04 -14.33 4.36
C SER A 87 -5.94 -13.13 4.46
N PHE A 88 -6.63 -12.85 3.36
CA PHE A 88 -7.86 -12.09 3.40
C PHE A 88 -8.87 -12.98 4.12
N SER A 89 -8.57 -13.32 5.38
CA SER A 89 -9.55 -13.80 6.32
C SER A 89 -10.48 -12.62 6.49
N PHE A 90 -11.65 -12.73 5.87
CA PHE A 90 -12.79 -11.85 6.06
C PHE A 90 -13.34 -11.96 7.50
N GLU A 91 -12.46 -12.10 8.50
CA GLU A 91 -12.80 -12.06 9.92
C GLU A 91 -12.92 -10.59 10.36
N ASN A 92 -13.79 -9.85 9.67
CA ASN A 92 -14.24 -8.51 10.02
C ASN A 92 -15.62 -8.24 9.38
N LEU A 93 -16.45 -9.28 9.24
CA LEU A 93 -17.83 -9.18 8.76
C LEU A 93 -18.66 -8.18 9.59
N THR A 94 -18.33 -8.00 10.86
CA THR A 94 -18.96 -7.00 11.74
C THR A 94 -18.56 -5.57 11.37
N MET A 95 -17.28 -5.31 11.11
CA MET A 95 -16.79 -3.97 10.72
C MET A 95 -17.34 -3.54 9.34
N LEU A 96 -17.42 -4.46 8.38
CA LEU A 96 -17.97 -4.17 7.06
C LEU A 96 -19.49 -3.97 7.09
N SER A 97 -20.21 -4.65 7.99
CA SER A 97 -21.64 -4.45 8.19
C SER A 97 -21.96 -3.05 8.75
N TRP A 98 -21.19 -2.55 9.72
CA TRP A 98 -21.38 -1.21 10.27
C TRP A 98 -20.98 -0.10 9.29
N VAL A 99 -19.91 -0.29 8.52
CA VAL A 99 -19.53 0.65 7.45
C VAL A 99 -20.59 0.67 6.35
N ALA A 100 -21.14 -0.49 5.96
CA ALA A 100 -22.25 -0.55 5.01
C ALA A 100 -23.53 0.12 5.56
N MET A 101 -23.83 -0.03 6.85
CA MET A 101 -24.96 0.65 7.50
C MET A 101 -24.75 2.16 7.57
N LEU A 102 -23.54 2.65 7.85
CA LEU A 102 -23.22 4.07 7.83
C LEU A 102 -23.38 4.68 6.43
N PHE A 103 -23.05 3.93 5.37
CA PHE A 103 -23.28 4.37 3.99
C PHE A 103 -24.76 4.39 3.57
N GLN A 104 -25.63 3.59 4.19
CA GLN A 104 -27.08 3.63 3.93
C GLN A 104 -27.80 4.73 4.71
N LEU A 105 -27.29 5.13 5.88
CA LEU A 105 -27.90 6.19 6.71
C LEU A 105 -27.59 7.62 6.22
N LEU A 106 -26.61 7.78 5.32
CA LEU A 106 -26.17 9.07 4.76
C LEU A 106 -26.83 9.39 3.40
N ARG A 107 -27.98 8.77 3.09
CA ARG A 107 -28.82 9.09 1.93
C ARG A 107 -30.13 9.72 2.35
#